data_AF-A0A2I0HFR9-F1
#
_entry.id   AF-A0A2I0HFR9-F1
#
_cell.length_a   1.000
_cell.length_b   1.000
_cell.length_c   1.000
_cell.angle_alpha   90.00
_cell.angle_beta   90.00
_cell.angle_gamma   90.00
#
_symmetry.space_group_name_H-M   'P 1'
#
loop_
_entity.id
_entity.type
_entity.pdbx_description
1 polymer ?
#
loop_
_entity_poly.entity_id
_entity_poly.type
_entity_poly.pdbx_seq_one_letter_code
_entity_poly.pdbx_strand_id
1 'polypeptide(L)'
;MIDAAQFSYNLQRSESTGKNPFEIVTGQQPSTPSTVALGYKGNSPAAYKLAKSWQEEVDLARSCLNRATKRMKKWADKKRRH
;
A
#
# COMPACT_ATOMS: atom_id res chain seq x y z
N MET A 1 10.15 -2.86 -16.32
CA MET A 1 8.88 -2.47 -15.67
C MET A 1 8.95 -2.99 -14.24
N ILE A 2 8.71 -2.16 -13.22
CA ILE A 2 8.78 -2.61 -11.82
C ILE A 2 7.46 -3.29 -11.46
N ASP A 3 7.51 -4.41 -10.75
CA ASP A 3 6.30 -5.16 -10.38
C ASP A 3 5.49 -4.48 -9.25
N ALA A 4 4.25 -4.93 -9.07
CA ALA A 4 3.29 -4.40 -8.11
C ALA A 4 3.78 -4.48 -6.65
N ALA A 5 4.49 -5.54 -6.30
CA ALA A 5 4.97 -5.78 -4.94
C ALA A 5 6.16 -4.87 -4.62
N GLN A 6 7.11 -4.75 -5.54
CA GLN A 6 8.25 -3.84 -5.44
C GLN A 6 7.78 -2.38 -5.37
N PHE A 7 6.78 -2.01 -6.17
CA PHE A 7 6.21 -0.66 -6.13
C PHE A 7 5.53 -0.36 -4.80
N SER A 8 4.74 -1.31 -4.29
CA SER A 8 4.05 -1.16 -3.00
C SER A 8 5.03 -1.06 -1.83
N TYR A 9 6.09 -1.87 -1.84
CA TYR A 9 7.16 -1.79 -0.85
C TYR A 9 7.87 -0.43 -0.89
N ASN A 10 8.21 0.06 -2.08
CA ASN A 10 8.90 1.34 -2.26
C ASN A 10 8.02 2.57 -1.95
N LEU A 11 6.69 2.41 -1.87
CA LEU A 11 5.78 3.47 -1.40
C LEU A 11 5.69 3.55 0.12
N GLN A 12 6.08 2.49 0.85
CA GLN A 12 5.99 2.47 2.30
C GLN A 12 7.07 3.37 2.91
N ARG A 13 6.63 4.28 3.79
CA ARG A 13 7.53 5.15 4.54
C ARG A 13 8.19 4.36 5.66
N SER A 14 9.51 4.43 5.76
CA SER A 14 10.26 3.79 6.84
C SER A 14 10.12 4.58 8.13
N GLU A 15 9.89 3.89 9.26
CA GLU A 15 9.83 4.54 10.58
C GLU A 15 11.17 5.15 11.00
N SER A 16 12.29 4.57 10.54
CA SER A 16 13.63 5.01 10.93
C SER A 16 14.08 6.31 10.25
N THR A 17 13.71 6.52 8.99
CA THR A 17 14.14 7.68 8.19
C THR A 17 13.01 8.67 7.94
N GLY A 18 11.75 8.30 8.22
CA GLY A 18 10.58 9.10 7.89
C GLY A 18 10.36 9.29 6.38
N LYS A 19 11.10 8.57 5.53
CA LYS A 19 11.05 8.67 4.07
C LYS A 19 10.83 7.30 3.44
N ASN A 20 10.18 7.26 2.29
CA ASN A 20 10.09 6.06 1.46
C ASN A 20 11.26 5.98 0.45
N PRO A 21 11.59 4.78 -0.08
CA PRO A 21 12.69 4.61 -1.03
C PRO A 21 12.64 5.55 -2.25
N PHE A 22 11.47 5.91 -2.77
CA PHE A 22 11.38 6.88 -3.86
C PHE A 22 11.81 8.28 -3.41
N GLU A 23 11.32 8.76 -2.26
CA GLU A 23 11.72 10.06 -1.69
C GLU A 23 13.24 10.13 -1.43
N ILE A 24 13.89 9.00 -1.14
CA ILE A 24 15.34 8.93 -0.90
C ILE A 24 16.12 9.05 -2.21
N VAL A 25 15.69 8.36 -3.27
CA VAL A 25 16.43 8.28 -4.54
C VAL A 25 16.11 9.45 -5.47
N THR A 26 14.85 9.82 -5.60
CA THR A 26 14.38 10.82 -6.58
C THR A 26 13.94 12.13 -5.94
N GLY A 27 13.82 12.19 -4.62
CA GLY A 27 13.32 13.37 -3.91
C GLY A 27 11.83 13.67 -4.14
N GLN A 28 11.13 12.81 -4.88
CA GLN A 28 9.73 12.99 -5.28
C GLN A 28 8.94 11.70 -5.08
N GLN A 29 7.69 11.83 -4.67
CA GLN A 29 6.76 10.70 -4.61
C GLN A 29 6.24 10.41 -6.03
N PRO A 30 6.40 9.19 -6.57
CA PRO A 30 5.82 8.84 -7.85
C PRO A 30 4.30 8.87 -7.76
N SER A 31 3.64 9.37 -8.81
CA SER A 31 2.19 9.37 -8.90
C SER A 31 1.69 7.92 -8.83
N THR A 32 0.98 7.59 -7.76
CA THR A 32 0.41 6.25 -7.62
C THR A 32 -0.72 6.06 -8.64
N PRO A 33 -0.99 4.82 -9.08
CA PRO A 33 -2.13 4.54 -9.96
C PRO A 33 -3.45 5.11 -9.41
N SER A 34 -3.62 5.16 -8.08
CA SER A 34 -4.75 5.79 -7.41
C SER A 34 -4.80 7.32 -7.55
N THR A 35 -3.65 8.01 -7.52
CA THR A 35 -3.58 9.47 -7.80
C THR A 35 -3.87 9.76 -9.27
N VAL A 36 -3.39 8.92 -10.18
CA VAL A 36 -3.70 9.02 -11.62
C VAL A 36 -5.19 8.77 -11.87
N ALA A 37 -5.79 7.80 -11.17
CA ALA A 37 -7.23 7.51 -11.23
C ALA A 37 -8.08 8.66 -10.65
N LEU A 38 -7.63 9.32 -9.58
CA LEU A 38 -8.30 10.48 -8.97
C LEU A 38 -8.37 11.69 -9.92
N GLY A 39 -7.35 11.90 -10.77
CA GLY A 39 -7.34 12.93 -11.81
C GLY A 39 -8.00 12.51 -13.13
N TYR A 40 -8.52 11.29 -13.20
CA TYR A 40 -9.02 10.72 -14.45
C TYR A 40 -10.42 11.24 -14.79
N LYS A 41 -10.50 12.13 -15.79
CA LYS A 41 -11.76 12.72 -16.27
C LYS A 41 -12.66 11.75 -17.08
N GLY A 42 -12.30 10.47 -17.16
CA GLY A 42 -13.17 9.42 -17.66
C GLY A 42 -13.24 9.31 -19.19
N ASN A 43 -12.18 8.81 -19.84
CA ASN A 43 -12.22 8.50 -21.28
C ASN A 43 -11.97 7.01 -21.60
N SER A 44 -11.80 6.14 -20.59
CA SER A 44 -11.43 4.73 -20.80
C SER A 44 -12.08 3.86 -19.72
N PRO A 45 -13.16 3.15 -20.07
CA PRO A 45 -13.81 2.18 -19.20
C PRO A 45 -12.86 1.06 -18.73
N ALA A 46 -11.85 0.71 -19.53
CA ALA A 46 -10.86 -0.30 -19.17
C ALA A 46 -9.95 0.16 -18.03
N ALA A 47 -9.48 1.41 -18.07
CA ALA A 47 -8.65 1.98 -17.00
C ALA A 47 -9.42 2.07 -15.67
N TYR A 48 -10.70 2.46 -15.73
CA TYR A 48 -11.56 2.50 -14.54
C TYR A 48 -11.76 1.10 -13.93
N LYS A 49 -12.02 0.08 -14.76
CA LYS A 49 -12.16 -1.30 -14.29
C LYS A 49 -10.88 -1.80 -13.60
N LEU A 50 -9.71 -1.52 -14.19
CA LEU A 50 -8.42 -1.88 -13.59
C LEU A 50 -8.18 -1.17 -12.26
N ALA A 51 -8.47 0.13 -12.16
CA ALA A 51 -8.32 0.87 -10.91
C ALA A 51 -9.25 0.33 -9.81
N LYS A 52 -10.49 -0.02 -10.17
CA LYS A 52 -11.47 -0.63 -9.26
C LYS A 52 -11.01 -2.00 -8.76
N SER A 53 -10.59 -2.90 -9.64
CA SER A 53 -10.12 -4.24 -9.25
C SER A 53 -8.87 -4.16 -8.36
N TRP A 54 -7.95 -3.24 -8.69
CA TRP A 54 -6.76 -3.01 -7.88
C TRP A 54 -7.10 -2.52 -6.47
N GLN A 55 -8.05 -1.59 -6.35
CA GLN A 55 -8.49 -1.09 -5.05
C GLN A 55 -9.09 -2.21 -4.19
N GLU A 56 -9.91 -3.08 -4.79
CA GLU A 56 -10.51 -4.23 -4.11
C GLU A 56 -9.45 -5.22 -3.58
N GLU A 57 -8.40 -5.50 -4.37
CA GLU A 57 -7.27 -6.35 -3.94
C GLU A 57 -6.48 -5.72 -2.79
N VAL A 58 -6.19 -4.41 -2.86
CA VAL A 58 -5.49 -3.67 -1.80
C VAL A 58 -6.27 -3.69 -0.50
N ASP A 59 -7.60 -3.51 -0.56
CA ASP A 59 -8.44 -3.51 0.63
C ASP A 59 -8.56 -4.91 1.25
N LEU A 60 -8.60 -5.96 0.42
CA LEU A 60 -8.51 -7.34 0.90
C LEU A 60 -7.17 -7.62 1.61
N ALA A 61 -6.05 -7.22 1.00
CA ALA A 61 -4.72 -7.39 1.59
C ALA A 61 -4.60 -6.65 2.93
N ARG A 62 -5.10 -5.41 3.01
CA ARG A 62 -5.16 -4.62 4.25
C ARG A 62 -5.99 -5.30 5.34
N SER A 63 -7.14 -5.87 4.99
CA SER A 63 -7.98 -6.62 5.93
C SER A 63 -7.27 -7.84 6.51
N CYS A 64 -6.60 -8.62 5.64
CA CYS A 64 -5.78 -9.76 6.04
C CYS A 64 -4.65 -9.36 6.99
N LEU A 65 -3.89 -8.30 6.66
CA LEU A 65 -2.82 -7.78 7.51
C LEU A 65 -3.35 -7.31 8.86
N ASN A 66 -4.46 -6.57 8.90
CA ASN A 66 -5.06 -6.10 10.15
C ASN A 66 -5.46 -7.29 11.05
N ARG A 67 -6.04 -8.35 10.47
CA ARG A 67 -6.38 -9.57 11.20
C ARG A 67 -5.13 -10.28 11.76
N ALA A 68 -4.06 -10.35 10.98
CA ALA A 68 -2.79 -10.91 11.43
C ALA A 68 -2.18 -10.09 12.58
N THR A 69 -2.09 -8.76 12.43
CA THR A 69 -1.59 -7.83 13.45
C THR A 69 -2.38 -7.95 14.77
N LYS A 70 -3.71 -8.03 14.71
CA LYS A 70 -4.56 -8.24 15.90
C LYS A 70 -4.24 -9.55 16.61
N ARG A 71 -4.03 -10.64 15.87
CA ARG A 71 -3.64 -11.94 16.42
C ARG A 71 -2.25 -11.87 17.08
N MET A 72 -1.28 -11.28 16.40
CA MET A 72 0.08 -11.12 16.91
C MET A 72 0.10 -10.30 18.21
N LYS A 73 -0.65 -9.18 18.25
CA LYS A 73 -0.80 -8.37 19.46
C LYS A 73 -1.37 -9.17 20.63
N LYS A 74 -2.44 -9.93 20.41
CA LYS A 74 -3.06 -10.79 21.45
C LYS A 74 -2.04 -11.80 22.02
N TRP A 75 -1.24 -12.42 21.16
CA TRP A 75 -0.20 -13.36 21.61
C TRP A 75 0.92 -12.67 22.38
N ALA A 76 1.40 -11.52 21.90
CA ALA A 76 2.42 -10.73 22.59
C ALA A 76 1.94 -10.28 23.98
N ASP A 77 0.70 -9.79 24.08
CA ASP A 77 0.12 -9.33 25.35
C ASP A 77 -0.09 -10.49 26.33
N LYS A 78 -0.45 -11.69 25.85
CA LYS A 78 -0.51 -12.90 26.69
C LYS A 78 0.87 -13.27 27.24
N LYS A 79 1.91 -13.20 26.40
CA LYS A 79 3.29 -13.50 26.82
C LYS A 79 3.83 -12.47 27.82
N ARG A 80 3.33 -11.23 27.81
CA ARG A 80 3.77 -10.14 28.69
C ARG A 80 3.16 -10.18 30.11
N ARG A 81 2.13 -10.99 30.34
CA ARG A 81 1.42 -11.12 31.64
C ARG A 81 1.90 -12.32 32.48
N HIS A 82 2.86 -13.09 31.96
CA HIS A 82 3.55 -14.18 32.63
C HIS A 82 5.04 -13.83 32.71
#